data_AF-X0XEN2-F1
#
_entry.id   AF-X0XEN2-F1
#
_cell.length_a   1.000
_cell.length_b   1.000
_cell.length_c   1.000
_cell.angle_alpha   90.00
_cell.angle_beta   90.00
_cell.angle_gamma   90.00
#
_symmetry.space_group_name_H-M   'P 1'
#
loop_
_entity.id
_entity.type
_entity.pdbx_description
1 polymer ?
#
loop_
_entity_poly.entity_id
_entity_poly.type
_entity_poly.pdbx_seq_one_letter_code
_entity_poly.pdbx_strand_id
1 'polypeptide(L)' 'VRVAEMSETLRIRLHYGICEELFDLVLRLSDVARVRARILYKAGYHMASQVKKEKPYVLNKKTGLGIKLCNKIIRSN' A
#
# COMPACT_ATOMS: atom_id res chain seq x y z
N VAL A 1 5.95 20.88 -18.61
CA VAL A 1 5.08 20.22 -17.60
C VAL A 1 5.33 18.70 -17.53
N ARG A 2 5.23 17.94 -18.63
CA ARG A 2 5.44 16.47 -18.64
C ARG A 2 6.75 15.96 -17.99
N VAL A 3 7.87 16.64 -18.21
CA VAL A 3 9.17 16.21 -17.65
C VAL A 3 9.17 16.27 -16.12
N ALA A 4 8.52 17.28 -15.53
CA ALA A 4 8.43 17.41 -14.08
C ALA A 4 7.60 16.28 -13.47
N GLU A 5 6.44 15.95 -14.06
CA GLU A 5 5.58 14.84 -13.63
C GLU A 5 6.32 13.49 -13.72
N MET A 6 7.05 13.26 -14.83
CA MET A 6 7.86 12.05 -14.99
C MET A 6 8.98 11.95 -13.95
N SER A 7 9.67 13.07 -13.66
CA SER A 7 10.73 13.07 -12.64
C SER A 7 10.19 12.76 -11.24
N GLU A 8 8.99 13.24 -10.92
CA GLU A 8 8.37 13.02 -9.61
C GLU A 8 7.95 11.55 -9.44
N THR A 9 7.33 10.98 -10.47
CA THR A 9 6.99 9.55 -10.50
C THR A 9 8.24 8.68 -10.36
N LEU A 10 9.32 9.02 -11.06
CA LEU A 10 10.57 8.28 -10.96
C LEU A 10 11.20 8.41 -9.56
N ARG A 11 11.16 9.60 -8.95
CA ARG A 11 11.63 9.85 -7.59
C ARG A 11 10.93 8.95 -6.58
N ILE A 12 9.59 8.84 -6.66
CA ILE A 12 8.80 7.97 -5.77
C ILE A 12 9.18 6.49 -5.96
N ARG A 13 9.31 6.04 -7.22
CA ARG A 13 9.71 4.65 -7.54
C ARG A 13 11.08 4.31 -6.99
N LEU A 14 12.04 5.22 -7.09
CA LEU A 14 13.39 5.04 -6.57
C LEU A 14 13.42 5.05 -5.05
N HIS A 15 12.72 5.98 -4.41
CA HIS A 15 12.70 6.11 -2.96
C HIS A 15 12.10 4.89 -2.26
N TYR A 16 10.97 4.39 -2.76
CA TYR A 16 10.26 3.25 -2.15
C TYR A 16 10.59 1.89 -2.80
N GLY A 17 11.27 1.89 -3.95
CA GLY A 17 11.58 0.67 -4.71
C GLY A 17 10.34 -0.04 -5.26
N ILE A 18 9.33 0.70 -5.69
CA ILE A 18 8.01 0.18 -6.11
C ILE A 18 7.66 0.57 -7.55
N CYS A 19 6.75 -0.20 -8.15
CA CYS A 19 6.08 0.19 -9.39
C CYS A 19 4.93 1.16 -9.09
N GLU A 20 4.49 1.92 -10.10
CA GLU A 20 3.42 2.93 -10.00
C GLU A 20 2.10 2.35 -9.49
N GLU A 21 1.79 1.10 -9.83
CA GLU A 21 0.61 0.37 -9.36
C GLU A 21 0.50 0.26 -7.83
N LEU A 22 1.61 0.40 -7.10
CA LEU A 22 1.65 0.31 -5.64
C LEU A 22 1.61 1.67 -4.95
N PHE A 23 1.59 2.77 -5.70
CA PHE A 23 1.67 4.12 -5.14
C PHE A 23 0.53 4.40 -4.16
N ASP A 24 -0.69 4.04 -4.53
CA ASP A 24 -1.85 4.30 -3.67
C ASP A 24 -1.74 3.59 -2.32
N LEU A 25 -1.22 2.35 -2.32
CA LEU A 25 -1.02 1.57 -1.09
C LEU A 25 0.13 2.11 -0.24
N VAL A 26 1.27 2.48 -0.84
CA VAL A 26 2.46 2.89 -0.10
C VAL A 26 2.36 4.34 0.39
N LEU A 27 1.77 5.23 -0.40
CA LEU A 27 1.69 6.65 -0.06
C LEU A 27 0.55 6.97 0.91
N ARG A 28 -0.51 6.15 0.96
CA ARG A 28 -1.71 6.42 1.77
C ARG A 28 -1.91 5.50 2.97
N LEU A 29 -1.09 4.46 3.12
CA LEU A 29 -1.15 3.57 4.27
C LEU A 29 0.17 3.64 5.04
N SER A 30 0.08 3.98 6.33
CA SER A 30 1.21 3.88 7.25
C SER A 30 1.59 2.42 7.48
N ASP A 31 2.89 2.20 7.74
CA ASP A 31 3.48 0.87 7.92
C ASP A 31 3.35 -0.07 6.69
N VAL A 32 3.07 0.47 5.51
CA VAL A 32 3.01 -0.28 4.25
C VAL A 32 4.16 0.15 3.34
N ALA A 33 5.31 -0.50 3.49
CA ALA A 33 6.44 -0.39 2.57
C ALA A 33 6.31 -1.40 1.40
N ARG A 34 7.32 -1.46 0.53
CA ARG A 34 7.39 -2.31 -0.68
C ARG A 34 6.83 -3.73 -0.52
N VAL A 35 7.30 -4.48 0.47
CA VAL A 35 6.92 -5.89 0.64
C VAL A 35 5.44 -6.03 1.01
N ARG A 36 4.98 -5.23 1.97
CA ARG A 36 3.59 -5.27 2.45
C ARG A 36 2.61 -4.77 1.38
N ALA A 37 2.99 -3.74 0.63
CA ALA A 37 2.22 -3.27 -0.51
C ALA A 37 2.07 -4.38 -1.56
N ARG A 38 3.15 -5.13 -1.85
CA ARG A 38 3.10 -6.24 -2.80
C ARG A 38 2.19 -7.38 -2.32
N ILE A 39 2.20 -7.69 -1.03
CA ILE A 39 1.31 -8.69 -0.43
C ILE A 39 -0.15 -8.25 -0.57
N LEU A 40 -0.47 -7.00 -0.22
CA LEU A 40 -1.81 -6.43 -0.34
C LEU A 40 -2.31 -6.48 -1.79
N TYR A 41 -1.45 -6.06 -2.73
CA TYR A 41 -1.77 -6.08 -4.16
C TYR A 41 -2.04 -7.49 -4.68
N LYS A 42 -1.23 -8.48 -4.29
CA LYS A 42 -1.46 -9.89 -4.63
C LYS A 42 -2.75 -10.45 -4.01
N ALA A 43 -3.17 -9.92 -2.87
CA ALA A 43 -4.42 -10.29 -2.21
C ALA A 43 -5.67 -9.58 -2.80
N GLY A 44 -5.50 -8.80 -3.88
CA GLY A 44 -6.58 -8.11 -4.59
C GLY A 44 -6.91 -6.71 -4.06
N TYR A 45 -6.08 -6.17 -3.17
CA TYR A 45 -6.22 -4.79 -2.68
C TYR A 45 -5.31 -3.88 -3.49
N HIS A 46 -5.88 -3.15 -4.44
CA HIS A 46 -5.15 -2.21 -5.30
C HIS A 46 -5.24 -0.77 -4.79
N MET A 47 -6.24 -0.47 -3.96
CA MET A 47 -6.45 0.85 -3.40
C MET A 47 -6.46 0.81 -1.87
N ALA A 48 -5.90 1.84 -1.23
CA ALA A 48 -5.92 2.05 0.21
C ALA A 48 -7.36 2.13 0.74
N SER A 49 -8.30 2.66 -0.04
CA SER A 49 -9.73 2.71 0.30
C SER A 49 -10.35 1.32 0.47
N GLN A 50 -9.91 0.32 -0.30
CA GLN A 50 -10.36 -1.07 -0.14
C GLN A 50 -9.82 -1.66 1.15
N VAL A 51 -8.56 -1.36 1.49
CA VAL A 51 -7.92 -1.83 2.73
C VAL A 51 -8.59 -1.22 3.96
N LYS A 52 -8.87 0.09 3.95
CA LYS A 52 -9.50 0.81 5.09
C LYS A 52 -10.95 0.37 5.36
N LYS A 53 -11.67 -0.11 4.35
CA LYS A 53 -13.05 -0.63 4.50
C LYS A 53 -13.10 -2.08 5.01
N GLU A 54 -11.98 -2.80 4.93
CA GLU A 54 -11.92 -4.22 5.27
C GLU A 54 -11.87 -4.44 6.79
N LYS A 55 -12.37 -5.58 7.25
CA LYS A 55 -12.20 -5.96 8.66
C LYS A 55 -10.76 -6.46 8.90
N PRO A 56 -10.12 -6.08 10.03
CA PRO A 56 -8.74 -6.50 10.33
C PRO A 56 -8.50 -8.01 10.25
N TYR A 57 -9.49 -8.80 10.67
CA TYR A 57 -9.45 -10.26 10.61
C TYR A 57 -9.48 -10.81 9.18
N VAL A 58 -10.30 -10.22 8.30
CA VAL A 58 -10.38 -10.62 6.89
C VAL A 58 -9.09 -10.25 6.17
N LEU A 59 -8.55 -9.06 6.46
CA LEU A 59 -7.27 -8.60 5.93
C LEU A 59 -6.14 -9.54 6.36
N ASN A 60 -6.08 -9.92 7.64
CA ASN A 60 -5.11 -10.90 8.16
C ASN A 60 -5.23 -12.25 7.44
N LYS A 61 -6.45 -12.79 7.27
CA LYS A 61 -6.67 -14.08 6.62
C LYS A 61 -6.23 -14.10 5.15
N LYS A 62 -6.48 -13.01 4.40
CA LYS A 62 -6.11 -12.92 2.98
C LYS A 62 -4.63 -12.62 2.74
N THR A 63 -4.02 -11.84 3.62
CA THR A 63 -2.65 -11.32 3.40
C THR A 63 -1.58 -12.05 4.20
N GLY A 64 -1.96 -12.78 5.25
CA GLY A 64 -1.01 -13.37 6.21
C GLY A 64 -0.31 -12.33 7.11
N LEU A 65 -0.67 -11.04 7.00
CA LEU A 65 -0.10 -9.99 7.86
C LEU A 65 -0.66 -10.09 9.27
N GLY A 66 0.17 -9.90 10.30
CA GLY A 66 -0.26 -10.01 11.70
C GLY A 66 -1.43 -9.08 12.07
N ILE A 67 -2.34 -9.55 12.92
CA ILE A 67 -3.60 -8.84 13.23
C ILE A 67 -3.40 -7.43 13.79
N LYS A 68 -2.35 -7.22 14.61
CA LYS A 68 -1.99 -5.90 15.16
C LYS A 68 -1.57 -4.93 14.04
N LEU A 69 -0.83 -5.44 13.04
CA LEU A 69 -0.43 -4.66 11.88
C LEU A 69 -1.64 -4.32 11.01
N CYS A 70 -2.54 -5.27 10.75
CA CYS A 70 -3.79 -5.02 10.03
C CYS A 70 -4.62 -3.91 10.69
N ASN A 71 -4.75 -3.95 12.02
CA ASN A 71 -5.42 -2.89 12.79
C ASN A 71 -4.74 -1.52 12.61
N LYS A 72 -3.40 -1.48 12.61
CA LYS A 72 -2.63 -0.24 12.44
C LYS A 72 -2.81 0.34 11.02
N ILE A 73 -2.74 -0.52 10.00
CA ILE A 73 -2.92 -0.14 8.59
C ILE A 73 -4.32 0.45 8.36
N ILE A 74 -5.36 -0.20 8.88
CA ILE A 74 -6.76 0.26 8.71
C ILE A 74 -6.99 1.61 9.40
N ARG A 75 -6.36 1.82 10.56
CA ARG A 75 -6.45 3.08 11.32
C ARG A 75 -5.53 4.18 10.81
N SER A 76 -4.73 3.92 9.78
CA SER A 76 -3.87 4.94 9.17
C SER A 76 -4.73 6.07 8.60
N ASN A 77 -4.33 7.31 8.90
CA ASN A 77 -4.76 8.49 8.14
C ASN A 77 -4.26 8.41 6.70
#